data_AF-A0A1D6MDX2-F1
#
_entry.id   AF-A0A1D6MDX2-F1
#
_cell.length_a   1.000
_cell.length_b   1.000
_cell.length_c   1.000
_cell.angle_alpha   90.00
_cell.angle_beta   90.00
_cell.angle_gamma   90.00
#
_symmetry.space_group_name_H-M   'P 1'
#
loop_
_entity.id
_entity.type
_entity.pdbx_description
1 polymer ?
#
loop_
_entity_poly.entity_id
_entity_poly.type
_entity_poly.pdbx_seq_one_letter_code
_entity_poly.pdbx_strand_id
1 'polypeptide(L)'
;METTEPLQDIMCEFRAGKMSHEGTRVVPDTRKGLVRVGRGEEGLVHFQWLDRGQNIVEDDQIIFPDEAVFEKVTESPGRVYILKFKQDSRKFFFWMQEPNADGDSQTCMQVNAYINRSLDAEADLRVPIEAEMSEDTADDDISSRAGNLVESMTADLAGEVTSAAGPVRLEDLQRILSAIQSSGTSLKVLQLTLMLVSAIVN
;
A
#
# COMPACT_ATOMS: atom_id res chain seq x y z
N MET A 1 -8.20 -23.82 1.79
CA MET A 1 -7.30 -23.40 0.70
C MET A 1 -7.30 -21.89 0.84
N GLU A 2 -6.24 -21.31 1.40
CA GLU A 2 -6.07 -19.85 1.38
C GLU A 2 -6.01 -19.45 -0.11
N THR A 3 -7.05 -18.76 -0.56
CA THR A 3 -7.09 -18.13 -1.87
C THR A 3 -6.08 -17.00 -1.82
N THR A 4 -4.93 -17.17 -2.48
CA THR A 4 -3.99 -16.07 -2.64
C THR A 4 -4.65 -15.03 -3.54
N GLU A 5 -4.80 -13.81 -3.05
CA GLU A 5 -5.42 -12.73 -3.81
C GLU A 5 -4.62 -12.43 -5.10
N PRO A 6 -5.31 -12.24 -6.24
CA PRO A 6 -4.64 -11.92 -7.48
C PRO A 6 -4.03 -10.51 -7.41
N LEU A 7 -2.82 -10.36 -7.95
CA LEU A 7 -2.21 -9.04 -8.11
C LEU A 7 -2.93 -8.30 -9.25
N GLN A 8 -3.38 -7.07 -8.96
CA GLN A 8 -3.99 -6.18 -9.94
C GLN A 8 -2.94 -5.53 -10.86
N ASP A 9 -1.77 -5.22 -10.30
CA ASP A 9 -0.64 -4.64 -11.04
C ASP A 9 0.67 -5.32 -10.62
N ILE A 10 1.32 -6.03 -11.56
CA ILE A 10 2.63 -6.64 -11.33
C ILE A 10 3.68 -5.60 -11.70
N MET A 11 4.39 -5.08 -10.69
CA MET A 11 5.41 -4.05 -10.86
C MET A 11 6.76 -4.63 -11.26
N CYS A 12 7.14 -5.78 -10.70
CA CYS A 12 8.30 -6.54 -11.17
C CYS A 12 8.19 -8.03 -10.87
N GLU A 13 8.88 -8.82 -11.68
CA GLU A 13 9.02 -10.27 -11.48
C GLU A 13 10.41 -10.74 -11.90
N PHE A 14 10.92 -11.76 -11.20
CA PHE A 14 12.22 -12.35 -11.52
C PHE A 14 12.30 -13.79 -11.01
N ARG A 15 13.10 -14.62 -11.69
CA ARG A 15 13.27 -16.02 -11.30
C ARG A 15 14.20 -16.11 -10.09
N ALA A 16 13.67 -16.64 -8.99
CA ALA A 16 14.44 -16.95 -7.80
C ALA A 16 13.80 -18.11 -7.03
N GLY A 17 14.61 -19.01 -6.49
CA GLY A 17 14.14 -20.03 -5.56
C GLY A 17 14.16 -19.49 -4.13
N LYS A 18 13.29 -20.02 -3.26
CA LYS A 18 13.34 -19.74 -1.82
C LYS A 18 14.39 -20.59 -1.12
N MET A 19 14.74 -20.23 0.10
CA MET A 19 15.60 -21.03 0.97
C MET A 19 14.97 -21.11 2.35
N SER A 20 15.17 -22.24 3.01
CA SER A 20 14.60 -22.53 4.34
C SER A 20 15.71 -22.76 5.36
N HIS A 21 15.42 -22.47 6.63
CA HIS A 21 16.31 -22.82 7.72
C HIS A 21 16.24 -24.32 8.01
N GLU A 22 17.40 -24.97 8.03
CA GLU A 22 17.58 -26.34 8.52
C GLU A 22 18.57 -26.30 9.69
N GLY A 23 18.03 -26.27 10.91
CA GLY A 23 18.81 -26.04 12.12
C GLY A 23 19.51 -24.67 12.10
N THR A 24 20.83 -24.68 12.03
CA THR A 24 21.67 -23.45 11.98
C THR A 24 22.04 -23.03 10.56
N ARG A 25 21.63 -23.77 9.54
CA ARG A 25 21.98 -23.53 8.12
C ARG A 25 20.78 -23.01 7.35
N VAL A 26 21.04 -22.28 6.27
CA VAL A 26 20.05 -21.90 5.27
C VAL A 26 20.29 -22.77 4.04
N VAL A 27 19.28 -23.52 3.62
CA VAL A 27 19.37 -24.53 2.55
C VAL A 27 18.45 -24.12 1.40
N PRO A 28 18.94 -24.13 0.14
CA PRO A 28 18.12 -23.76 -1.00
C PRO A 28 17.02 -24.78 -1.28
N ASP A 29 15.80 -24.29 -1.52
CA ASP A 29 14.76 -25.06 -2.19
C ASP A 29 15.16 -25.23 -3.66
N THR A 30 15.15 -26.47 -4.15
CA THR A 30 15.59 -26.82 -5.52
C THR A 30 14.56 -26.49 -6.60
N ARG A 31 13.33 -26.13 -6.20
CA ARG A 31 12.24 -25.83 -7.12
C ARG A 31 12.48 -24.54 -7.88
N LYS A 32 11.90 -24.47 -9.08
CA LYS A 32 11.94 -23.26 -9.91
C LYS A 32 10.91 -22.27 -9.37
N GLY A 33 11.38 -21.17 -8.81
CA GLY A 33 10.52 -20.14 -8.25
C GLY A 33 10.41 -18.91 -9.13
N LEU A 34 9.34 -18.14 -8.93
CA LEU A 34 9.20 -16.78 -9.43
C LEU A 34 8.82 -15.88 -8.27
N VAL A 35 9.60 -14.83 -8.05
CA VAL A 35 9.21 -13.73 -7.16
C VAL A 35 8.41 -12.73 -7.99
N ARG A 36 7.29 -12.27 -7.44
CA ARG A 36 6.49 -11.17 -8.00
C ARG A 36 6.28 -10.11 -6.93
N VAL A 37 6.54 -8.86 -7.29
CA VAL A 37 6.17 -7.70 -6.48
C VAL A 37 5.07 -6.97 -7.23
N GLY A 38 3.94 -6.77 -6.58
CA GLY A 38 2.79 -6.13 -7.20
C GLY A 38 1.83 -5.55 -6.18
N ARG A 39 0.75 -4.94 -6.66
CA ARG A 39 -0.32 -4.44 -5.80
C ARG A 39 -1.54 -5.37 -5.87
N GLY A 40 -2.08 -5.70 -4.71
CA GLY A 40 -3.38 -6.37 -4.60
C GLY A 40 -4.53 -5.40 -4.86
N GLU A 41 -5.75 -5.90 -4.87
CA GLU A 41 -6.96 -5.10 -5.11
C GLU A 41 -7.18 -4.03 -4.01
N GLU A 42 -6.65 -4.27 -2.81
CA GLU A 42 -6.66 -3.34 -1.70
C GLU A 42 -5.62 -2.21 -1.84
N GLY A 43 -4.78 -2.26 -2.88
CA GLY A 43 -3.73 -1.28 -3.15
C GLY A 43 -2.47 -1.44 -2.32
N LEU A 44 -2.38 -2.48 -1.48
CA LEU A 44 -1.19 -2.82 -0.71
C LEU A 44 -0.15 -3.54 -1.58
N VAL A 45 1.13 -3.43 -1.20
CA VAL A 45 2.22 -4.07 -1.94
C VAL A 45 2.42 -5.48 -1.41
N HIS A 46 2.33 -6.45 -2.31
CA HIS A 46 2.61 -7.86 -2.06
C HIS A 46 3.97 -8.24 -2.61
N PHE A 47 4.70 -9.02 -1.83
CA PHE A 47 5.87 -9.76 -2.25
C PHE A 47 5.53 -11.25 -2.23
N GLN A 48 5.25 -11.79 -3.42
CA GLN A 48 4.83 -13.17 -3.59
C GLN A 48 6.00 -14.04 -4.07
N TRP A 49 6.04 -15.28 -3.60
CA TRP A 49 6.83 -16.36 -4.19
C TRP A 49 5.90 -17.46 -4.72
N LEU A 50 6.09 -17.83 -5.98
CA LEU A 50 5.30 -18.86 -6.67
C LEU A 50 6.17 -20.01 -7.15
N ASP A 51 5.67 -21.24 -7.02
CA ASP A 51 6.27 -22.43 -7.62
C ASP A 51 5.90 -22.50 -9.10
N ARG A 52 6.88 -22.30 -10.00
CA ARG A 52 6.65 -22.29 -11.46
C ARG A 52 6.26 -23.66 -12.01
N GLY A 53 6.54 -24.74 -11.30
CA GLY A 53 6.15 -26.09 -11.72
C GLY A 53 4.67 -26.36 -11.53
N GLN A 54 4.06 -25.78 -10.49
CA GLN A 54 2.63 -25.95 -10.18
C GLN A 54 1.80 -24.70 -10.50
N ASN A 55 2.47 -23.57 -10.71
CA ASN A 55 1.86 -22.26 -10.87
C ASN A 55 0.99 -21.85 -9.67
N ILE A 56 1.48 -22.16 -8.46
CA ILE A 56 0.81 -21.88 -7.18
C ILE A 56 1.64 -20.86 -6.41
N VAL A 57 0.99 -19.83 -5.88
CA VAL A 57 1.62 -18.92 -4.91
C VAL A 57 1.66 -19.63 -3.56
N GLU A 58 2.87 -19.81 -3.02
CA GLU A 58 3.05 -20.48 -1.72
C GLU A 58 3.29 -19.50 -0.58
N ASP A 59 3.96 -18.38 -0.88
CA ASP A 59 4.28 -17.36 0.10
C ASP A 59 3.80 -16.00 -0.43
N ASP A 60 3.08 -15.26 0.40
CA ASP A 60 2.64 -13.90 0.10
C ASP A 60 2.89 -13.02 1.33
N GLN A 61 3.66 -11.95 1.16
CA GLN A 61 3.96 -10.98 2.23
C GLN A 61 3.47 -9.60 1.81
N ILE A 62 2.54 -9.05 2.58
CA ILE A 62 2.20 -7.63 2.51
C ILE A 62 3.35 -6.83 3.13
N ILE A 63 3.85 -5.83 2.41
CA ILE A 63 4.96 -4.97 2.84
C ILE A 63 4.52 -3.52 2.85
N PHE A 64 4.71 -2.85 3.98
CA PHE A 64 4.52 -1.40 4.07
C PHE A 64 5.81 -0.64 3.70
N PRO A 65 5.69 0.61 3.23
CA PRO A 65 6.85 1.44 2.97
C PRO A 65 7.78 1.52 4.18
N ASP A 66 9.08 1.42 3.92
CA ASP A 66 10.15 1.41 4.91
C ASP A 66 10.16 0.21 5.88
N GLU A 67 9.27 -0.77 5.73
CA GLU A 67 9.17 -1.91 6.64
C GLU A 67 10.21 -3.00 6.35
N ALA A 68 10.55 -3.21 5.07
CA ALA A 68 11.45 -4.26 4.63
C ALA A 68 12.56 -3.72 3.71
N VAL A 69 13.67 -4.45 3.68
CA VAL A 69 14.79 -4.22 2.76
C VAL A 69 15.11 -5.52 2.05
N PHE A 70 15.32 -5.44 0.73
CA PHE A 70 15.82 -6.54 -0.07
C PHE A 70 17.30 -6.32 -0.38
N GLU A 71 18.19 -7.17 0.13
CA GLU A 71 19.64 -6.95 0.01
C GLU A 71 20.39 -8.23 -0.37
N LYS A 72 21.57 -8.08 -0.97
CA LYS A 72 22.46 -9.21 -1.27
C LYS A 72 23.12 -9.69 0.02
N VAL A 73 23.08 -11.01 0.26
CA VAL A 73 23.78 -11.63 1.39
C VAL A 73 25.27 -11.69 1.07
N THR A 74 26.08 -10.93 1.80
CA THR A 74 27.54 -10.81 1.55
C THR A 74 28.33 -12.03 2.00
N GLU A 75 27.77 -12.79 2.93
CA GLU A 75 28.34 -13.99 3.55
C GLU A 75 28.24 -15.21 2.64
N SER A 76 27.44 -15.13 1.57
CA SER A 76 27.32 -16.17 0.56
C SER A 76 28.11 -15.79 -0.69
N PRO A 77 28.96 -16.68 -1.22
CA PRO A 77 29.60 -16.48 -2.52
C PRO A 77 28.61 -16.61 -3.69
N GLY A 78 27.40 -17.11 -3.43
CA GLY A 78 26.35 -17.29 -4.41
C GLY A 78 25.54 -16.02 -4.70
N ARG A 79 24.50 -16.19 -5.52
CA ARG A 79 23.55 -15.13 -5.87
C ARG A 79 22.38 -15.13 -4.89
N VAL A 80 22.69 -15.00 -3.60
CA VAL A 80 21.72 -15.08 -2.51
C VAL A 80 21.33 -13.68 -2.05
N TYR A 81 20.03 -13.48 -1.89
CA TYR A 81 19.40 -12.25 -1.44
C TYR A 81 18.49 -12.54 -0.25
N ILE A 82 18.22 -11.52 0.54
CA ILE A 82 17.38 -11.59 1.73
C ILE A 82 16.36 -10.47 1.70
N LEU A 83 15.08 -10.80 1.90
CA LEU A 83 14.06 -9.86 2.31
C LEU A 83 14.02 -9.86 3.84
N LYS A 84 14.39 -8.73 4.45
CA LYS A 84 14.50 -8.55 5.89
C LYS A 84 13.56 -7.46 6.36
N PHE A 85 12.67 -7.81 7.28
CA PHE A 85 11.81 -6.86 7.96
C PHE A 85 12.60 -6.13 9.06
N LYS A 86 12.39 -4.82 9.20
CA LYS A 86 13.17 -3.97 10.11
C LYS A 86 12.63 -4.03 11.55
N GLN A 87 11.33 -4.18 11.70
CA GLN A 87 10.64 -4.11 12.99
C GLN A 87 10.33 -5.47 13.62
N ASP A 88 10.50 -6.56 12.87
CA ASP A 88 10.39 -7.93 13.38
C ASP A 88 11.62 -8.77 12.98
N SER A 89 11.64 -10.05 13.36
CA SER A 89 12.75 -10.96 13.10
C SER A 89 12.58 -11.80 11.82
N ARG A 90 11.54 -11.55 11.01
CA ARG A 90 11.27 -12.31 9.78
C ARG A 90 12.34 -12.04 8.74
N LYS A 91 12.81 -13.13 8.13
CA LYS A 91 13.84 -13.15 7.11
C LYS A 91 13.46 -14.20 6.08
N PHE A 92 13.41 -13.79 4.82
CA PHE A 92 13.16 -14.67 3.70
C PHE A 92 14.36 -14.65 2.78
N PHE A 93 14.94 -15.82 2.53
CA PHE A 93 16.13 -15.97 1.72
C PHE A 93 15.77 -16.48 0.33
N PHE A 94 16.39 -15.88 -0.68
CA PHE A 94 16.15 -16.18 -2.08
C PHE A 94 17.47 -16.37 -2.82
N TRP A 95 17.52 -17.29 -3.77
CA TRP A 95 18.66 -17.49 -4.65
C TRP A 95 18.25 -17.25 -6.10
N MET A 96 18.98 -16.36 -6.78
CA MET A 96 18.63 -15.93 -8.14
C MET A 96 18.77 -17.09 -9.14
N GLN A 97 17.74 -17.27 -9.97
CA GLN A 97 17.62 -18.32 -10.98
C GLN A 97 17.64 -17.77 -12.42
N GLU A 98 17.77 -16.46 -12.60
CA GLU A 98 18.03 -15.89 -13.94
C GLU A 98 19.34 -16.44 -14.51
N PRO A 99 19.44 -16.69 -15.82
CA PRO A 99 20.62 -17.34 -16.40
C PRO A 99 21.90 -16.49 -16.27
N ASN A 100 21.77 -15.17 -16.20
CA ASN A 100 22.87 -14.22 -16.03
C ASN A 100 22.72 -13.46 -14.69
N ALA A 101 23.84 -13.16 -14.04
CA ALA A 101 23.95 -12.39 -12.81
C ALA A 101 24.03 -10.87 -13.02
N ASP A 102 24.31 -10.40 -14.24
CA ASP A 102 24.47 -8.96 -14.54
C ASP A 102 23.22 -8.13 -14.16
N GLY A 103 22.04 -8.74 -14.19
CA GLY A 103 20.77 -8.11 -13.82
C GLY A 103 20.45 -8.11 -12.33
N ASP A 104 21.21 -8.81 -11.49
CA ASP A 104 20.85 -9.05 -10.08
C ASP A 104 20.81 -7.74 -9.28
N SER A 105 21.79 -6.84 -9.50
CA SER A 105 21.84 -5.55 -8.81
C SER A 105 20.67 -4.65 -9.20
N GLN A 106 20.30 -4.64 -10.48
CA GLN A 106 19.17 -3.85 -10.98
C GLN A 106 17.85 -4.38 -10.42
N THR A 107 17.68 -5.70 -10.40
CA THR A 107 16.53 -6.37 -9.80
C THR A 107 16.40 -6.00 -8.33
N CYS A 108 17.52 -6.05 -7.57
CA CYS A 108 17.54 -5.67 -6.17
C CYS A 108 17.12 -4.22 -5.95
N MET A 109 17.60 -3.28 -6.78
CA MET A 109 17.21 -1.88 -6.70
C MET A 109 15.73 -1.67 -7.02
N GLN A 110 15.20 -2.34 -8.06
CA GLN A 110 13.78 -2.26 -8.42
C GLN A 110 12.88 -2.79 -7.31
N VAL A 111 13.20 -3.94 -6.72
CA VAL A 111 12.45 -4.50 -5.59
C VAL A 111 12.37 -3.47 -4.46
N ASN A 112 13.50 -2.88 -4.04
CA ASN A 112 13.48 -1.88 -2.98
C ASN A 112 12.69 -0.62 -3.37
N ALA A 113 12.76 -0.19 -4.62
CA ALA A 113 11.99 0.95 -5.10
C ALA A 113 10.48 0.69 -5.02
N TYR A 114 10.03 -0.51 -5.37
CA TYR A 114 8.61 -0.88 -5.35
C TYR A 114 8.07 -1.14 -3.95
N ILE A 115 8.79 -1.89 -3.10
CA ILE A 115 8.33 -2.20 -1.73
C ILE A 115 8.33 -0.97 -0.82
N ASN A 116 9.14 0.05 -1.12
CA ASN A 116 9.18 1.31 -0.37
C ASN A 116 8.39 2.44 -1.04
N ARG A 117 7.62 2.16 -2.11
CA ARG A 117 6.80 3.18 -2.78
C ARG A 117 5.63 3.57 -1.89
N SER A 118 5.48 4.86 -1.61
CA SER A 118 4.34 5.39 -0.83
C SER A 118 3.00 5.05 -1.49
N LEU A 119 2.00 4.72 -0.66
CA LEU A 119 0.63 4.46 -1.10
C LEU A 119 -0.03 5.73 -1.69
N ASP A 120 0.35 6.90 -1.18
CA ASP A 120 -0.25 8.20 -1.53
C ASP A 120 0.22 8.73 -2.91
N ALA A 121 1.36 8.26 -3.42
CA ALA A 121 1.98 8.81 -4.63
C ALA A 121 1.21 8.51 -5.95
N GLU A 122 0.30 7.53 -5.94
CA GLU A 122 -0.47 7.14 -7.13
C GLU A 122 -1.87 7.76 -7.20
N ALA A 123 -2.35 8.38 -6.11
CA ALA A 123 -3.66 9.05 -6.10
C ALA A 123 -3.66 10.30 -7.00
N ASP A 124 -2.49 10.92 -7.21
CA ASP A 124 -2.33 12.13 -8.03
C ASP A 124 -2.18 11.84 -9.55
N LEU A 125 -2.05 10.58 -9.97
CA LEU A 125 -1.90 10.21 -11.40
C LEU A 125 -3.20 9.74 -12.06
N ARG A 126 -4.30 9.57 -11.30
CA ARG A 126 -5.64 9.38 -11.85
C ARG A 126 -6.24 10.75 -12.20
N VAL A 127 -5.63 11.45 -13.14
CA VAL A 127 -6.30 12.56 -13.83
C VAL A 127 -7.30 11.93 -14.81
N PRO A 128 -8.61 12.14 -14.68
CA PRO A 128 -9.53 11.77 -15.74
C PRO A 128 -9.13 12.54 -17.00
N ILE A 129 -8.67 11.84 -18.02
CA ILE A 129 -8.56 12.38 -19.36
C ILE A 129 -10.00 12.52 -19.86
N GLU A 130 -10.69 13.57 -19.42
CA GLU A 130 -11.89 14.03 -20.10
C GLU A 130 -11.42 14.63 -21.42
N ALA A 131 -11.91 14.03 -22.50
CA ALA A 131 -11.56 14.35 -23.86
C ALA A 131 -11.82 15.83 -24.13
N GLU A 132 -10.74 16.57 -24.35
CA GLU A 132 -10.71 17.82 -25.09
C GLU A 132 -11.36 17.58 -26.47
N MET A 133 -12.64 17.90 -26.60
CA MET A 133 -13.24 18.18 -27.90
C MET A 133 -13.73 19.63 -27.91
N SER A 134 -12.99 20.38 -28.73
CA SER A 134 -13.14 21.76 -29.19
C SER A 134 -14.55 22.22 -29.53
N GLU A 135 -14.84 23.48 -29.20
CA GLU A 135 -15.63 24.50 -29.94
C GLU A 135 -15.81 25.68 -28.97
N ASP A 136 -15.84 26.96 -29.32
CA ASP A 136 -15.49 27.81 -30.45
C ASP A 136 -15.61 29.23 -29.86
N THR A 137 -14.73 30.14 -30.24
CA THR A 137 -14.67 31.51 -29.70
C THR A 137 -15.77 32.38 -30.31
N ALA A 138 -16.64 32.97 -29.48
CA ALA A 138 -17.34 34.22 -29.83
C ALA A 138 -17.77 34.98 -28.57
N ASP A 139 -17.50 36.28 -28.61
CA ASP A 139 -17.64 37.31 -27.59
C ASP A 139 -19.09 37.58 -27.14
N ASP A 140 -19.29 38.14 -25.93
CA ASP A 140 -19.83 39.51 -25.78
C ASP A 140 -20.13 39.89 -24.30
N ASP A 141 -19.52 41.01 -23.91
CA ASP A 141 -19.74 41.81 -22.70
C ASP A 141 -21.14 42.46 -22.69
N ILE A 142 -21.96 42.27 -21.63
CA ILE A 142 -22.98 43.27 -21.26
C ILE A 142 -23.24 43.35 -19.74
N SER A 143 -22.69 44.41 -19.16
CA SER A 143 -23.27 45.37 -18.20
C SER A 143 -23.93 44.92 -16.87
N SER A 144 -23.31 45.42 -15.80
CA SER A 144 -23.85 45.65 -14.45
C SER A 144 -25.23 46.32 -14.42
N ARG A 145 -26.08 45.91 -13.47
CA ARG A 145 -27.18 46.74 -12.94
C ARG A 145 -27.51 46.40 -11.49
N ALA A 146 -27.68 47.46 -10.70
CA ALA A 146 -27.75 47.53 -9.24
C ALA A 146 -29.11 47.18 -8.61
N GLY A 147 -29.08 46.97 -7.28
CA GLY A 147 -30.19 47.07 -6.32
C GLY A 147 -30.64 45.70 -5.77
N ASN A 148 -30.99 45.50 -4.49
CA ASN A 148 -31.28 46.41 -3.39
C ASN A 148 -31.65 45.60 -2.12
N LEU A 149 -31.12 45.99 -0.96
CA LEU A 149 -31.73 46.06 0.40
C LEU A 149 -32.16 44.81 1.24
N VAL A 150 -31.60 44.79 2.47
CA VAL A 150 -32.23 44.62 3.84
C VAL A 150 -32.52 43.17 4.28
N GLU A 151 -31.76 42.56 5.20
CA GLU A 151 -31.58 42.77 6.67
C GLU A 151 -32.59 41.98 7.52
N SER A 152 -32.11 41.15 8.45
CA SER A 152 -32.56 41.14 9.85
C SER A 152 -31.76 40.17 10.74
N MET A 153 -31.56 40.61 11.98
CA MET A 153 -30.79 40.07 13.10
C MET A 153 -31.51 38.94 13.87
N THR A 154 -30.76 38.21 14.72
CA THR A 154 -30.98 37.86 16.16
C THR A 154 -30.18 36.57 16.47
N ALA A 155 -29.11 36.60 17.26
CA ALA A 155 -29.04 36.62 18.73
C ALA A 155 -29.33 35.25 19.41
N ASP A 156 -28.24 34.70 19.96
CA ASP A 156 -28.08 34.13 21.31
C ASP A 156 -28.41 32.66 21.68
N LEU A 157 -27.40 32.12 22.38
CA LEU A 157 -27.40 31.34 23.62
C LEU A 157 -27.45 29.80 23.66
N ALA A 158 -26.59 29.35 24.58
CA ALA A 158 -26.69 28.19 25.47
C ALA A 158 -26.18 26.84 24.96
N GLY A 159 -24.99 26.49 25.44
CA GLY A 159 -24.57 25.12 25.60
C GLY A 159 -25.37 24.44 26.71
N GLU A 160 -25.74 23.20 26.47
CA GLU A 160 -26.19 22.27 27.51
C GLU A 160 -25.71 20.86 27.15
N VAL A 161 -25.04 20.23 28.12
CA VAL A 161 -24.49 18.88 28.04
C VAL A 161 -25.61 17.91 28.40
N THR A 162 -26.01 17.05 27.47
CA THR A 162 -26.83 15.87 27.79
C THR A 162 -26.18 14.62 27.21
N SER A 163 -25.63 13.80 28.09
CA SER A 163 -25.24 12.43 27.78
C SER A 163 -26.52 11.60 27.63
N ALA A 164 -26.96 11.37 26.40
CA ALA A 164 -28.05 10.46 26.09
C ALA A 164 -27.53 9.35 25.17
N ALA A 165 -27.53 8.12 25.67
CA ALA A 165 -27.25 6.91 24.89
C ALA A 165 -28.41 6.65 23.91
N GLY A 166 -28.39 7.33 22.76
CA GLY A 166 -29.23 7.07 21.59
C GLY A 166 -28.46 6.31 20.49
N PRO A 167 -29.10 6.01 19.35
CA PRO A 167 -28.39 5.49 18.16
C PRO A 167 -27.29 6.48 17.79
N VAL A 168 -26.06 6.00 17.75
CA VAL A 168 -24.87 6.84 17.52
C VAL A 168 -25.02 7.57 16.19
N ARG A 169 -25.05 8.90 16.24
CA ARG A 169 -25.18 9.73 15.05
C ARG A 169 -23.82 9.91 14.38
N LEU A 170 -23.81 10.08 13.05
CA LEU A 170 -22.59 10.25 12.27
C LEU A 170 -21.78 11.49 12.73
N GLU A 171 -22.48 12.55 13.13
CA GLU A 171 -21.90 13.77 13.70
C GLU A 171 -21.17 13.51 15.03
N ASP A 172 -21.70 12.65 15.89
CA ASP A 172 -21.07 12.27 17.16
C ASP A 172 -19.81 11.41 16.91
N LEU A 173 -19.86 10.53 15.90
CA LEU A 173 -18.72 9.69 15.49
C LEU A 173 -17.58 10.55 14.95
N GLN A 174 -17.90 11.55 14.12
CA GLN A 174 -16.93 12.55 13.64
C GLN A 174 -16.33 13.36 14.80
N ARG A 175 -17.14 13.72 15.80
CA ARG A 175 -16.68 14.43 17.00
C ARG A 175 -15.73 13.59 17.84
N ILE A 176 -16.05 12.31 18.07
CA ILE A 176 -15.19 11.38 18.81
C ILE A 176 -13.87 11.16 18.07
N LEU A 177 -13.92 10.95 16.75
CA LEU A 177 -12.72 10.82 15.91
C LEU A 177 -11.85 12.09 15.95
N SER A 178 -12.47 13.28 15.96
CA SER A 178 -11.74 14.56 16.10
C SER A 178 -11.12 14.76 17.49
N ALA A 179 -11.75 14.23 18.54
CA ALA A 179 -11.21 14.32 19.90
C ALA A 179 -9.97 13.41 20.09
N ILE A 180 -9.96 12.24 19.43
CA ILE A 180 -8.83 11.29 19.45
C ILE A 180 -7.60 11.85 18.69
N GLN A 181 -7.79 12.74 17.72
CA GLN A 181 -6.68 13.42 16.99
C GLN A 181 -5.75 14.23 17.92
N SER A 182 -6.22 14.61 19.11
CA SER A 182 -5.40 15.35 20.09
C SER A 182 -4.42 14.47 20.86
N SER A 183 -4.60 13.15 20.86
CA SER A 183 -3.73 12.19 21.55
C SER A 183 -2.96 11.33 20.56
N GLY A 184 -2.05 11.96 19.79
CA GLY A 184 -0.76 11.43 19.31
C GLY A 184 -0.69 10.05 18.63
N THR A 185 -1.80 9.37 18.38
CA THR A 185 -1.87 8.10 17.66
C THR A 185 -2.33 8.44 16.26
N SER A 186 -1.35 8.47 15.33
CA SER A 186 -1.58 8.85 13.94
C SER A 186 -2.77 8.10 13.37
N LEU A 187 -3.72 8.81 12.76
CA LEU A 187 -4.87 8.25 12.03
C LEU A 187 -4.44 7.13 11.06
N LYS A 188 -3.19 7.22 10.56
CA LYS A 188 -2.55 6.20 9.73
C LYS A 188 -2.39 4.86 10.46
N VAL A 189 -2.02 4.85 11.74
CA VAL A 189 -1.86 3.60 12.52
C VAL A 189 -3.20 2.92 12.74
N LEU A 190 -4.27 3.68 13.02
CA LEU A 190 -5.63 3.13 13.18
C LEU A 190 -6.19 2.62 11.85
N GLN A 191 -6.00 3.36 10.75
CA GLN A 191 -6.41 2.92 9.42
C GLN A 191 -5.61 1.69 8.97
N LEU A 192 -4.31 1.64 9.23
CA LEU A 192 -3.44 0.49 8.93
C LEU A 192 -3.83 -0.72 9.77
N THR A 193 -4.11 -0.53 11.07
CA THR A 193 -4.58 -1.59 11.96
C THR A 193 -5.93 -2.12 11.48
N LEU A 194 -6.84 -1.25 11.03
CA LEU A 194 -8.12 -1.67 10.49
C LEU A 194 -7.97 -2.42 9.16
N MET A 195 -7.06 -1.98 8.27
CA MET A 195 -6.74 -2.70 7.02
C MET A 195 -6.11 -4.07 7.31
N LEU A 196 -5.14 -4.16 8.23
CA LEU A 196 -4.52 -5.42 8.65
C LEU A 196 -5.52 -6.38 9.28
N VAL A 197 -6.40 -5.89 10.17
CA VAL A 197 -7.46 -6.69 10.77
C VAL A 197 -8.45 -7.17 9.70
N SER A 198 -8.74 -6.36 8.69
CA SER A 198 -9.62 -6.77 7.59
C SER A 198 -8.96 -7.78 6.63
N ALA A 199 -7.64 -7.70 6.41
CA ALA A 199 -6.90 -8.61 5.54
C ALA A 199 -6.58 -9.97 6.19
N ILE A 200 -6.52 -10.04 7.53
CA ILE A 200 -6.23 -11.28 8.28
C ILE A 200 -7.52 -12.07 8.64
N VAL A 201 -8.69 -11.41 8.67
CA VAL A 201 -9.96 -12.00 9.14
C VAL A 201 -10.81 -12.60 8.00
N ASN A 202 -10.36 -12.54 6.74
CA ASN A 202 -11.03 -13.16 5.59
C ASN A 202 -10.12 -14.23 4.97
#